data_AF-I2K4Y3-F1
#
_entry.id   AF-I2K4Y3-F1
#
_cell.length_a   1.000
_cell.length_b   1.000
_cell.length_c   1.000
_cell.angle_alpha   90.00
_cell.angle_beta   90.00
_cell.angle_gamma   90.00
#
_symmetry.space_group_name_H-M   'P 1'
#
loop_
_entity.id
_entity.type
_entity.pdbx_description
1 polymer ?
#
loop_
_entity_poly.entity_id
_entity_poly.type
_entity_poly.pdbx_seq_one_letter_code
_entity_poly.pdbx_strand_id
1 'polypeptide(L)'
;MNHIQRKFLVSADIRRWLKKQLPKTEKTEQFYTVSNDQEFCYYRKEYPDTYTKVTVDNHVNETLTSVSEEEYAFQRKKYLGRIIVKNVYTVTIDENTFVVERYLKKLDGIYILIAYFQDEKVLRSSKIIQELQPFVFKEIDQDNKYSDHSLALYVKPMEYDLQKFFEKIDAFESPNLFFWQVPQRLYVRDGVSLVLYRNIRLINYYKMNFQKKHFSATLHRLRVLLRRTATLLEIFPDLFSPNVQHFCTELFQRYYEETTLLRYLYFLNELSATRENVKLTLYSELKSLITQEEEAVTQMLTSKPFRQMLTILTREIGVQENQKYISLEQEVKQQLKERLGKFEMLLEKTKEGYDDEVLETLYIFIDALQTLIEDFFHIIGEKESRMIVEELNILFKPLREYRNCKERAAILNTIKAKSETKTLDIGPLLCEHEKMLKDKIAHALKLLRSSKFYV
;
A
#
# COMPACT_ATOMS: atom_id res chain seq x y z
N MET A 1 34.43 27.42 5.99
CA MET A 1 34.89 26.36 6.90
C MET A 1 33.84 25.26 6.88
N ASN A 2 34.21 24.01 6.59
CA ASN A 2 33.26 22.90 6.54
C ASN A 2 32.94 22.45 7.96
N HIS A 3 31.88 22.99 8.54
CA HIS A 3 31.39 22.51 9.83
C HIS A 3 30.76 21.14 9.67
N ILE A 4 31.20 20.17 10.47
CA ILE A 4 30.53 18.86 10.57
C ILE A 4 29.28 19.07 11.41
N GLN A 5 28.12 18.74 10.84
CA GLN A 5 26.84 18.80 11.53
C GLN A 5 26.44 17.40 12.00
N ARG A 6 26.00 17.28 13.25
CA ARG A 6 25.38 16.08 13.81
C ARG A 6 24.05 16.39 14.45
N LYS A 7 23.02 15.59 14.17
CA LYS A 7 21.64 15.74 14.65
C LYS A 7 21.27 14.57 15.55
N PHE A 8 20.69 14.89 16.70
CA PHE A 8 20.27 13.91 17.69
C PHE A 8 18.82 14.15 18.10
N LEU A 9 18.05 13.08 18.21
CA LEU A 9 16.78 13.12 18.92
C LEU A 9 17.07 13.03 20.42
N VAL A 10 16.57 13.99 21.20
CA VAL A 10 16.87 14.10 22.63
C VAL A 10 15.62 14.12 23.51
N SER A 11 15.80 13.80 24.78
CA SER A 11 14.74 13.84 25.79
C SER A 11 14.37 15.27 26.16
N ALA A 12 13.12 15.45 26.61
CA ALA A 12 12.65 16.76 27.08
C ALA A 12 13.40 17.28 28.33
N ASP A 13 14.18 16.43 29.00
CA ASP A 13 15.03 16.81 30.13
C ASP A 13 16.25 17.62 29.72
N ILE A 14 16.58 17.70 28.42
CA ILE A 14 17.61 18.61 27.87
C ILE A 14 17.38 20.06 28.30
N ARG A 15 16.13 20.44 28.60
CA ARG A 15 15.78 21.74 29.17
C ARG A 15 16.53 22.07 30.46
N ARG A 16 16.90 21.07 31.27
CA ARG A 16 17.70 21.26 32.50
C ARG A 16 19.12 21.70 32.16
N TRP A 17 19.69 21.13 31.10
CA TRP A 17 21.01 21.54 30.59
C TRP A 17 20.94 22.95 30.02
N LEU A 18 19.96 23.26 29.16
CA LEU A 18 19.78 24.60 28.58
C LEU A 18 19.67 25.71 29.64
N LYS A 19 18.96 25.47 30.75
CA LYS A 19 18.84 26.45 31.84
C LYS A 19 20.18 26.87 32.45
N LYS A 20 21.20 26.00 32.41
CA LYS A 20 22.53 26.29 32.95
C LYS A 20 23.38 27.15 32.00
N GLN A 21 23.06 27.15 30.71
CA GLN A 21 23.92 27.71 29.66
C GLN A 21 23.48 29.09 29.14
N LEU A 22 22.38 29.66 29.64
CA LEU A 22 21.82 30.96 29.22
C LEU A 22 21.71 31.13 27.68
N PRO A 23 20.97 30.26 26.97
CA PRO A 23 20.91 30.22 25.52
C PRO A 23 20.28 31.48 24.90
N LYS A 24 20.76 31.87 23.71
CA LYS A 24 20.01 32.75 22.83
C LYS A 24 18.74 32.01 22.39
N THR A 25 17.58 32.65 22.56
CA THR A 25 16.28 32.03 22.25
C THR A 25 15.61 32.76 21.10
N GLU A 26 15.20 32.01 20.10
CA GLU A 26 14.45 32.51 18.95
C GLU A 26 13.19 31.65 18.76
N LYS A 27 12.13 32.26 18.24
CA LYS A 27 10.91 31.55 17.87
C LYS A 27 10.73 31.64 16.37
N THR A 28 10.44 30.50 15.74
CA THR A 28 10.21 30.42 14.31
C THR A 28 8.86 29.75 14.00
N GLU A 29 8.23 30.22 12.93
CA GLU A 29 7.04 29.61 12.32
C GLU A 29 7.33 29.34 10.85
N GLN A 30 7.09 28.11 10.38
CA GLN A 30 7.38 27.69 9.02
C GLN A 30 6.24 26.88 8.43
N PHE A 31 5.96 27.05 7.14
CA PHE A 31 5.00 26.24 6.41
C PHE A 31 5.42 26.03 4.96
N TYR A 32 5.03 24.91 4.39
CA TYR A 32 5.31 24.55 3.01
C TYR A 32 4.11 24.88 2.12
N THR A 33 4.36 25.16 0.85
CA THR A 33 3.32 25.41 -0.17
C THR A 33 3.51 24.49 -1.37
N VAL A 34 2.50 24.39 -2.24
CA VAL A 34 2.59 23.61 -3.48
C VAL A 34 3.82 24.05 -4.26
N SER A 35 4.63 23.07 -4.62
CA SER A 35 5.81 23.22 -5.42
C SER A 35 5.74 22.23 -6.57
N ASN A 36 6.37 22.57 -7.70
CA ASN A 36 6.43 21.67 -8.85
C ASN A 36 7.22 20.40 -8.46
N ASP A 37 7.10 19.32 -9.23
CA ASP A 37 7.74 18.01 -8.95
C ASP A 37 9.29 18.05 -8.81
N GLN A 38 9.92 19.22 -9.02
CA GLN A 38 11.38 19.43 -9.09
C GLN A 38 11.92 20.48 -8.10
N GLU A 39 11.07 21.15 -7.33
CA GLU A 39 11.48 22.16 -6.34
C GLU A 39 10.56 22.05 -5.14
N PHE A 40 10.99 22.45 -3.95
CA PHE A 40 10.05 22.70 -2.84
C PHE A 40 10.22 24.08 -2.21
N CYS A 41 9.09 24.70 -1.90
CA CYS A 41 9.02 26.07 -1.40
C CYS A 41 8.43 26.09 0.00
N TYR A 42 9.07 26.83 0.90
CA TYR A 42 8.54 27.11 2.22
C TYR A 42 8.68 28.58 2.60
N TYR A 43 7.79 29.02 3.47
CA TYR A 43 7.83 30.36 4.06
C TYR A 43 8.17 30.23 5.53
N ARG A 44 9.08 31.08 6.01
CA ARG A 44 9.56 31.13 7.38
C ARG A 44 9.33 32.52 7.96
N LYS A 45 8.78 32.58 9.17
CA LYS A 45 8.69 33.76 10.02
C LYS A 45 9.63 33.58 11.19
N GLU A 46 10.55 34.50 11.36
CA GLU A 46 11.38 34.65 12.56
C GLU A 46 10.76 35.80 13.38
N TYR A 47 10.34 35.51 14.61
CA TYR A 47 9.64 36.49 15.43
C TYR A 47 10.62 37.57 15.95
N PRO A 48 10.20 38.85 16.00
CA PRO A 48 8.83 39.32 15.81
C PRO A 48 8.37 39.44 14.34
N ASP A 49 9.17 40.01 13.43
CA ASP A 49 8.65 40.56 12.16
C ASP A 49 9.53 40.28 10.93
N THR A 50 10.32 39.20 10.92
CA THR A 50 11.13 38.82 9.75
C THR A 50 10.45 37.71 8.96
N TYR A 51 10.21 37.93 7.67
CA TYR A 51 9.50 37.02 6.78
C TYR A 51 10.36 36.65 5.57
N THR A 52 10.53 35.36 5.34
CA THR A 52 11.42 34.85 4.29
C THR A 52 10.74 33.75 3.51
N LYS A 53 10.86 33.79 2.19
CA LYS A 53 10.59 32.68 1.29
C LYS A 53 11.88 31.93 1.03
N VAL A 54 11.82 30.60 1.09
CA VAL A 54 12.94 29.73 0.75
C VAL A 54 12.49 28.77 -0.33
N THR A 55 13.24 28.76 -1.43
CA THR A 55 13.09 27.78 -2.52
C THR A 55 14.28 26.83 -2.46
N VAL A 56 14.00 25.53 -2.51
CA VAL A 56 15.01 24.48 -2.50
C VAL A 56 14.96 23.73 -3.83
N ASP A 57 16.09 23.66 -4.52
CA ASP A 57 16.24 22.93 -5.79
C ASP A 57 16.47 21.42 -5.56
N ASN A 58 16.49 20.64 -6.65
CA ASN A 58 16.80 19.20 -6.63
C ASN A 58 18.21 18.86 -6.09
N HIS A 59 19.10 19.84 -5.94
CA HIS A 59 20.44 19.70 -5.40
C HIS A 59 20.54 20.18 -3.95
N VAL A 60 19.41 20.46 -3.30
CA VAL A 60 19.29 20.92 -1.90
C VAL A 60 19.91 22.32 -1.69
N ASN A 61 20.09 23.10 -2.75
CA ASN A 61 20.51 24.49 -2.62
C ASN A 61 19.31 25.35 -2.24
N GLU A 62 19.44 26.07 -1.14
CA GLU A 62 18.41 27.00 -0.66
C GLU A 62 18.64 28.41 -1.23
N THR A 63 17.63 28.98 -1.87
CA THR A 63 17.58 30.40 -2.24
C THR A 63 16.63 31.12 -1.30
N LEU A 64 17.14 32.12 -0.57
CA LEU A 64 16.36 32.91 0.39
C LEU A 64 15.96 34.25 -0.22
N THR A 65 14.69 34.62 -0.06
CA THR A 65 14.15 35.92 -0.50
C THR A 65 13.30 36.51 0.61
N SER A 66 13.57 37.76 1.00
CA SER A 66 12.71 38.49 1.94
C SER A 66 11.35 38.78 1.31
N VAL A 67 10.26 38.63 2.06
CA VAL A 67 8.89 38.86 1.59
C VAL A 67 8.14 39.77 2.55
N SER A 68 7.06 40.40 2.08
CA SER A 68 6.22 41.24 2.94
C SER A 68 5.31 40.41 3.85
N GLU A 69 4.80 41.02 4.91
CA GLU A 69 3.83 40.37 5.81
C GLU A 69 2.53 40.00 5.07
N GLU A 70 2.08 40.83 4.13
CA GLU A 70 0.88 40.58 3.35
C GLU A 70 1.04 39.34 2.46
N GLU A 71 2.21 39.21 1.80
CA GLU A 71 2.53 38.04 0.98
C GLU A 71 2.61 36.77 1.84
N TYR A 72 3.30 36.83 2.98
CA TYR A 72 3.37 35.72 3.93
C TYR A 72 1.96 35.29 4.39
N ALA A 73 1.12 36.24 4.79
CA ALA A 73 -0.24 35.97 5.25
C ALA A 73 -1.13 35.39 4.15
N PHE A 74 -0.96 35.83 2.90
CA PHE A 74 -1.66 35.28 1.75
C PHE A 74 -1.28 33.81 1.50
N GLN A 75 0.02 33.51 1.48
CA GLN A 75 0.53 32.15 1.24
C GLN A 75 0.24 31.20 2.40
N ARG A 76 0.20 31.72 3.63
CA ARG A 76 -0.17 30.96 4.82
C ARG A 76 -1.58 30.37 4.75
N LYS A 77 -2.48 30.89 3.90
CA LYS A 77 -3.80 30.29 3.67
C LYS A 77 -3.77 29.06 2.74
N LYS A 78 -2.68 28.88 2.00
CA LYS A 78 -2.48 27.82 0.99
C LYS A 78 -1.43 26.78 1.42
N TYR A 79 -1.15 26.71 2.73
CA TYR A 79 -0.13 25.82 3.25
C TYR A 79 -0.49 24.34 3.04
N LEU A 80 0.55 23.53 2.85
CA LEU A 80 0.48 22.07 2.81
C LEU A 80 0.84 21.48 4.17
N GLY A 81 0.10 20.44 4.58
CA GLY A 81 0.36 19.72 5.83
C GLY A 81 0.04 20.54 7.07
N ARG A 82 1.03 20.72 7.96
CA ARG A 82 0.93 21.53 9.18
C ARG A 82 1.96 22.65 9.19
N ILE A 83 1.61 23.73 9.87
CA ILE A 83 2.54 24.81 10.19
C ILE A 83 3.45 24.36 11.35
N ILE A 84 4.75 24.34 11.09
CA ILE A 84 5.80 24.08 12.08
C ILE A 84 5.98 25.34 12.94
N VAL A 85 5.97 25.18 14.26
CA VAL A 85 6.37 26.24 15.18
C VAL A 85 7.37 25.65 16.15
N LYS A 86 8.54 26.28 16.27
CA LYS A 86 9.59 25.83 17.18
C LYS A 86 10.23 26.98 17.93
N ASN A 87 10.71 26.67 19.13
CA ASN A 87 11.66 27.51 19.84
C ASN A 87 13.06 26.94 19.57
N VAL A 88 13.96 27.80 19.13
CA VAL A 88 15.35 27.47 18.83
C VAL A 88 16.20 28.07 19.95
N TYR A 89 16.99 27.21 20.61
CA TYR A 89 17.93 27.61 21.66
C TYR A 89 19.34 27.40 21.15
N THR A 90 20.11 28.47 21.02
CA THR A 90 21.49 28.41 20.55
C THR A 90 22.45 28.66 21.71
N VAL A 91 23.41 27.75 21.87
CA VAL A 91 24.48 27.81 22.86
C VAL A 91 25.81 27.65 22.15
N THR A 92 26.77 28.54 22.45
CA THR A 92 28.13 28.45 21.93
C THR A 92 29.08 28.21 23.09
N ILE A 93 29.84 27.11 23.04
CA ILE A 93 30.82 26.73 24.07
C ILE A 93 32.09 26.26 23.36
N ASP A 94 33.24 26.82 23.73
CA ASP A 94 34.55 26.45 23.17
C ASP A 94 34.55 26.42 21.63
N GLU A 95 34.03 27.47 21.00
CA GLU A 95 33.87 27.64 19.54
C GLU A 95 32.92 26.63 18.84
N ASN A 96 32.31 25.71 19.58
CA ASN A 96 31.29 24.79 19.06
C ASN A 96 29.89 25.37 19.28
N THR A 97 29.02 25.20 18.29
CA THR A 97 27.63 25.69 18.36
C THR A 97 26.67 24.52 18.51
N PHE A 98 25.81 24.61 19.51
CA PHE A 98 24.76 23.65 19.81
C PHE A 98 23.41 24.35 19.69
N VAL A 99 22.55 23.81 18.84
CA VAL A 99 21.21 24.31 18.59
C VAL A 99 20.21 23.26 19.08
N VAL A 100 19.36 23.62 20.03
CA VAL A 100 18.25 22.76 20.47
C VAL A 100 16.95 23.31 19.90
N GLU A 101 16.30 22.52 19.06
CA GLU A 101 14.99 22.81 18.51
C GLU A 101 13.92 22.12 19.37
N ARG A 102 13.03 22.93 19.97
CA ARG A 102 11.83 22.44 20.64
C ARG A 102 10.63 22.70 19.75
N TYR A 103 10.02 21.64 19.23
CA TYR A 103 8.80 21.73 18.45
C TYR A 103 7.59 21.95 19.37
N LEU A 104 6.61 22.73 18.90
CA LEU A 104 5.41 23.11 19.65
C LEU A 104 4.14 22.56 18.98
N LYS A 105 2.97 22.82 19.60
CA LYS A 105 1.64 22.43 19.09
C LYS A 105 1.54 20.92 18.84
N LYS A 106 1.15 20.49 17.64
CA LYS A 106 0.97 19.08 17.25
C LYS A 106 2.27 18.26 17.25
N LEU A 107 3.43 18.91 17.36
CA LEU A 107 4.74 18.28 17.41
C LEU A 107 5.40 18.42 18.79
N ASP A 108 4.64 18.84 19.82
CA ASP A 108 5.15 18.91 21.18
C ASP A 108 5.70 17.54 21.65
N GLY A 109 6.78 17.63 22.44
CA GLY A 109 7.57 16.49 22.87
C GLY A 109 8.67 16.05 21.90
N ILE A 110 8.81 16.66 20.71
CA ILE A 110 9.99 16.46 19.85
C ILE A 110 11.05 17.52 20.19
N TYR A 111 12.26 17.04 20.50
CA TYR A 111 13.43 17.85 20.73
C TYR A 111 14.57 17.35 19.85
N ILE A 112 15.13 18.23 19.03
CA ILE A 112 16.27 17.91 18.17
C ILE A 112 17.46 18.75 18.61
N LEU A 113 18.58 18.09 18.89
CA LEU A 113 19.86 18.73 19.13
C LEU A 113 20.67 18.68 17.82
N ILE A 114 21.10 19.84 17.33
CA ILE A 114 22.00 19.99 16.20
C ILE A 114 23.32 20.53 16.74
N ALA A 115 24.39 19.78 16.55
CA ALA A 115 25.73 20.16 17.01
C ALA A 115 26.63 20.40 15.80
N TYR A 116 27.30 21.55 15.79
CA TYR A 116 28.24 21.98 14.76
C TYR A 116 29.66 21.93 15.29
N PHE A 117 30.52 21.17 14.61
CA PHE A 117 31.93 20.99 14.94
C PHE A 117 32.84 21.50 13.83
N GLN A 118 34.06 21.91 14.19
CA GLN A 118 35.07 22.28 13.20
C GLN A 118 35.63 21.07 12.44
N ASP A 119 35.86 19.94 13.13
CA ASP A 119 36.35 18.69 12.53
C ASP A 119 35.93 17.44 13.34
N GLU A 120 36.23 16.24 12.82
CA GLU A 120 35.90 14.96 13.49
C GLU A 120 36.71 14.70 14.77
N LYS A 121 37.92 15.26 14.90
CA LYS A 121 38.75 15.09 16.08
C LYS A 121 38.12 15.83 17.26
N VAL A 122 37.63 17.05 17.03
CA VAL A 122 36.92 17.86 18.01
C VAL A 122 35.62 17.17 18.44
N LEU A 123 34.87 16.56 17.52
CA LEU A 123 33.70 15.74 17.86
C LEU A 123 34.04 14.62 18.85
N ARG A 124 35.05 13.78 18.55
CA ARG A 124 35.41 12.61 19.38
C ARG A 124 35.96 12.98 20.76
N SER A 125 36.56 14.16 20.89
CA SER A 125 37.15 14.67 22.14
C SER A 125 36.24 15.63 22.91
N SER A 126 35.03 15.90 22.40
CA SER A 126 34.11 16.85 23.02
C SER A 126 33.57 16.34 24.35
N LYS A 127 33.98 16.99 25.44
CA LYS A 127 33.41 16.79 26.79
C LYS A 127 31.92 17.12 26.84
N ILE A 128 31.47 18.07 26.03
CA ILE A 128 30.08 18.52 25.99
C ILE A 128 29.19 17.43 25.39
N ILE A 129 29.63 16.76 24.32
CA ILE A 129 28.87 15.63 23.77
C ILE A 129 28.76 14.50 24.79
N GLN A 130 29.80 14.24 25.58
CA GLN A 130 29.73 13.28 26.68
C GLN A 130 28.73 13.70 27.77
N GLU A 131 28.68 14.99 28.13
CA GLU A 131 27.67 15.52 29.06
C GLU A 131 26.24 15.40 28.50
N LEU A 132 26.08 15.50 27.19
CA LEU A 132 24.78 15.44 26.51
C LEU A 132 24.28 14.01 26.27
N GLN A 133 25.15 13.00 26.28
CA GLN A 133 24.80 11.59 26.06
C GLN A 133 23.58 11.10 26.86
N PRO A 134 23.41 11.43 28.16
CA PRO A 134 22.26 10.96 28.94
C PRO A 134 20.91 11.46 28.40
N PHE A 135 20.89 12.51 27.59
CA PHE A 135 19.67 13.04 26.98
C PHE A 135 19.43 12.48 25.57
N VAL A 136 20.44 11.90 24.92
CA VAL A 136 20.35 11.43 23.54
C VAL A 136 19.62 10.10 23.49
N PHE A 137 18.53 10.05 22.72
CA PHE A 137 17.86 8.80 22.39
C PHE A 137 18.52 8.11 21.22
N LYS A 138 18.84 8.86 20.16
CA LYS A 138 19.53 8.36 18.96
C LYS A 138 20.06 9.50 18.09
N GLU A 139 21.02 9.17 17.24
CA GLU A 139 21.48 10.01 16.12
C GLU A 139 20.46 9.91 14.96
N ILE A 140 20.19 11.03 14.30
CA ILE A 140 19.13 11.18 13.28
C ILE A 140 19.60 11.94 12.03
N ASP A 141 20.91 12.03 11.80
CA ASP A 141 21.48 12.77 10.67
C ASP A 141 20.94 12.35 9.31
N GLN A 142 20.74 11.03 9.13
CA GLN A 142 20.21 10.43 7.91
C GLN A 142 18.73 10.02 8.03
N ASP A 143 18.09 10.34 9.15
CA ASP A 143 16.69 9.95 9.42
C ASP A 143 15.73 11.06 8.98
N ASN A 144 15.41 11.05 7.68
CA ASN A 144 14.62 12.09 7.02
C ASN A 144 13.23 12.31 7.63
N LYS A 145 12.70 11.36 8.43
CA LYS A 145 11.41 11.53 9.13
C LYS A 145 11.42 12.67 10.16
N TYR A 146 12.61 13.08 10.61
CA TYR A 146 12.81 14.19 11.54
C TYR A 146 13.16 15.52 10.85
N SER A 147 13.17 15.58 9.52
CA SER A 147 13.32 16.85 8.81
C SER A 147 12.09 17.74 9.01
N ASP A 148 12.27 19.06 9.01
CA ASP A 148 11.14 20.02 9.08
C ASP A 148 10.10 19.75 7.97
N HIS A 149 10.57 19.34 6.78
CA HIS A 149 9.70 19.00 5.66
C HIS A 149 8.83 17.79 5.97
N SER A 150 9.43 16.70 6.43
CA SER A 150 8.68 15.50 6.81
C SER A 150 7.75 15.76 7.99
N LEU A 151 8.22 16.48 9.01
CA LEU A 151 7.41 16.84 10.18
C LEU A 151 6.23 17.75 9.81
N ALA A 152 6.36 18.55 8.75
CA ALA A 152 5.30 19.41 8.25
C ALA A 152 4.25 18.63 7.47
N LEU A 153 4.67 17.79 6.53
CA LEU A 153 3.75 17.11 5.62
C LEU A 153 3.10 15.87 6.22
N TYR A 154 3.77 15.21 7.16
CA TYR A 154 3.38 13.88 7.61
C TYR A 154 2.97 13.82 9.08
N VAL A 155 2.64 12.62 9.56
CA VAL A 155 2.29 12.38 10.97
C VAL A 155 3.52 12.49 11.88
N LYS A 156 3.29 12.55 13.19
CA LYS A 156 4.38 12.53 14.17
C LYS A 156 5.22 11.27 13.96
N PRO A 157 6.56 11.35 13.97
CA PRO A 157 7.40 10.20 13.71
C PRO A 157 7.05 8.97 14.55
N MET A 158 6.98 7.82 13.88
CA MET A 158 6.82 6.51 14.48
C MET A 158 8.19 5.82 14.56
N GLU A 159 8.45 5.17 15.69
CA GLU A 159 9.66 4.37 15.90
C GLU A 159 9.26 2.90 16.00
N TYR A 160 9.80 2.09 15.10
CA TYR A 160 9.66 0.65 15.09
C TYR A 160 10.80 0.03 14.29
N ASP A 161 11.02 -1.26 14.51
CA ASP A 161 12.02 -2.06 13.81
C ASP A 161 11.30 -2.90 12.75
N LEU A 162 11.41 -2.46 11.49
CA LEU A 162 10.76 -3.13 10.38
C LEU A 162 11.33 -4.54 10.15
N GLN A 163 12.62 -4.73 10.40
CA GLN A 163 13.29 -6.02 10.21
C GLN A 163 12.71 -7.08 11.14
N LYS A 164 12.43 -6.72 12.39
CA LYS A 164 11.74 -7.62 13.34
C LYS A 164 10.36 -8.07 12.88
N PHE A 165 9.65 -7.26 12.08
CA PHE A 165 8.36 -7.69 11.52
C PHE A 165 8.53 -8.68 10.38
N PHE A 166 9.55 -8.51 9.51
CA PHE A 166 9.89 -9.50 8.50
C PHE A 166 10.30 -10.84 9.15
N GLU A 167 11.14 -10.79 10.19
CA GLU A 167 11.54 -11.99 10.95
C GLU A 167 10.33 -12.72 11.56
N LYS A 168 9.35 -11.96 12.08
CA LYS A 168 8.09 -12.53 12.56
C LYS A 168 7.32 -13.23 11.44
N ILE A 169 7.18 -12.61 10.27
CA ILE A 169 6.55 -13.27 9.11
C ILE A 169 7.32 -14.54 8.74
N ASP A 170 8.63 -14.51 8.79
CA ASP A 170 9.46 -15.66 8.43
C ASP A 170 9.32 -16.85 9.39
N ALA A 171 9.09 -16.56 10.68
CA ALA A 171 8.88 -17.53 11.75
C ALA A 171 7.48 -18.16 11.76
N PHE A 172 6.49 -17.55 11.09
CA PHE A 172 5.14 -18.13 11.01
C PHE A 172 5.13 -19.35 10.08
N GLU A 173 4.37 -20.37 10.46
CA GLU A 173 4.07 -21.49 9.57
C GLU A 173 3.34 -20.98 8.32
N SER A 174 3.86 -21.32 7.14
CA SER A 174 3.34 -20.82 5.86
C SER A 174 1.82 -20.93 5.67
N PRO A 175 1.13 -22.03 6.07
CA PRO A 175 -0.34 -22.10 5.95
C PRO A 175 -1.07 -21.06 6.80
N ASN A 176 -0.51 -20.67 7.93
CA ASN A 176 -1.13 -19.80 8.93
C ASN A 176 -0.87 -18.31 8.68
N LEU A 177 -0.03 -17.98 7.69
CA LEU A 177 0.28 -16.59 7.32
C LEU A 177 -0.96 -15.80 6.88
N PHE A 178 -2.06 -16.44 6.44
CA PHE A 178 -3.32 -15.73 6.15
C PHE A 178 -3.92 -15.02 7.37
N PHE A 179 -3.63 -15.51 8.58
CA PHE A 179 -4.11 -14.91 9.83
C PHE A 179 -3.16 -13.85 10.39
N TRP A 180 -1.98 -13.67 9.77
CA TRP A 180 -1.04 -12.67 10.21
C TRP A 180 -1.57 -11.27 9.88
N GLN A 181 -1.60 -10.42 10.91
CA GLN A 181 -2.09 -9.05 10.87
C GLN A 181 -0.94 -8.05 10.93
N VAL A 182 -1.11 -6.95 10.21
CA VAL A 182 -0.14 -5.84 10.18
C VAL A 182 -0.28 -5.03 11.47
N PRO A 183 0.82 -4.62 12.11
CA PRO A 183 0.76 -3.68 13.22
C PRO A 183 0.08 -2.36 12.83
N GLN A 184 -0.81 -1.84 13.69
CA GLN A 184 -1.58 -0.61 13.39
C GLN A 184 -0.72 0.64 13.23
N ARG A 185 0.35 0.76 14.03
CA ARG A 185 1.18 1.97 14.09
C ARG A 185 2.41 1.84 13.19
N LEU A 186 2.17 1.89 11.88
CA LEU A 186 3.19 1.88 10.85
C LEU A 186 2.98 3.02 9.85
N TYR A 187 4.02 3.36 9.11
CA TYR A 187 3.87 4.10 7.87
C TYR A 187 3.30 3.20 6.77
N VAL A 188 2.55 3.80 5.85
CA VAL A 188 1.83 3.05 4.81
C VAL A 188 2.77 2.22 3.93
N ARG A 189 3.92 2.78 3.55
CA ARG A 189 4.94 2.05 2.77
C ARG A 189 5.31 0.74 3.46
N ASP A 190 5.66 0.82 4.73
CA ASP A 190 6.13 -0.34 5.50
C ASP A 190 4.99 -1.33 5.73
N GLY A 191 3.79 -0.84 6.06
CA GLY A 191 2.61 -1.69 6.24
C GLY A 191 2.25 -2.48 4.98
N VAL A 192 2.17 -1.83 3.82
CA VAL A 192 1.88 -2.48 2.53
C VAL A 192 3.01 -3.45 2.16
N SER A 193 4.25 -3.08 2.44
CA SER A 193 5.42 -3.94 2.19
C SER A 193 5.37 -5.25 2.97
N LEU A 194 4.92 -5.22 4.23
CA LEU A 194 4.72 -6.41 5.03
C LEU A 194 3.62 -7.31 4.45
N VAL A 195 2.52 -6.73 3.97
CA VAL A 195 1.44 -7.50 3.30
C VAL A 195 1.94 -8.15 2.01
N LEU A 196 2.68 -7.40 1.17
CA LEU A 196 3.25 -7.94 -0.07
C LEU A 196 4.26 -9.04 0.22
N TYR A 197 5.13 -8.87 1.22
CA TYR A 197 6.11 -9.89 1.61
C TYR A 197 5.43 -11.17 2.11
N ARG A 198 4.41 -11.03 2.95
CA ARG A 198 3.54 -12.15 3.39
C ARG A 198 2.90 -12.86 2.19
N ASN A 199 2.40 -12.11 1.21
CA ASN A 199 1.80 -12.69 0.02
C ASN A 199 2.84 -13.44 -0.83
N ILE A 200 4.06 -12.93 -1.00
CA ILE A 200 5.16 -13.62 -1.70
C ILE A 200 5.48 -14.96 -1.03
N ARG A 201 5.56 -14.99 0.31
CA ARG A 201 5.77 -16.22 1.09
C ARG A 201 4.66 -17.25 0.83
N LEU A 202 3.41 -16.80 0.87
CA LEU A 202 2.24 -17.64 0.59
C LEU A 202 2.24 -18.14 -0.88
N ILE A 203 2.59 -17.29 -1.85
CA ILE A 203 2.69 -17.66 -3.26
C ILE A 203 3.72 -18.78 -3.44
N ASN A 204 4.92 -18.63 -2.85
CA ASN A 204 5.95 -19.67 -2.92
C ASN A 204 5.46 -20.99 -2.30
N TYR A 205 4.79 -20.93 -1.15
CA TYR A 205 4.22 -22.11 -0.50
C TYR A 205 3.17 -22.82 -1.37
N TYR A 206 2.17 -22.11 -1.88
CA TYR A 206 1.10 -22.70 -2.69
C TYR A 206 1.60 -23.14 -4.06
N LYS A 207 2.57 -22.44 -4.65
CA LYS A 207 3.29 -22.90 -5.84
C LYS A 207 3.93 -24.27 -5.60
N MET A 208 4.76 -24.41 -4.56
CA MET A 208 5.45 -25.68 -4.28
C MET A 208 4.47 -26.82 -4.00
N ASN A 209 3.36 -26.54 -3.31
CA ASN A 209 2.34 -27.54 -3.04
C ASN A 209 1.58 -27.95 -4.30
N PHE A 210 1.28 -26.99 -5.19
CA PHE A 210 0.55 -27.27 -6.42
C PHE A 210 1.38 -28.17 -7.33
N GLN A 211 2.68 -27.87 -7.47
CA GLN A 211 3.63 -28.66 -8.25
C GLN A 211 3.79 -30.11 -7.76
N LYS A 212 3.42 -30.43 -6.52
CA LYS A 212 3.53 -31.78 -5.97
C LYS A 212 2.30 -32.65 -6.19
N LYS A 213 1.09 -32.05 -6.13
CA LYS A 213 -0.17 -32.81 -6.02
C LYS A 213 -1.32 -32.30 -6.90
N HIS A 214 -1.13 -31.20 -7.64
CA HIS A 214 -2.12 -30.61 -8.54
C HIS A 214 -3.54 -30.48 -7.96
N PHE A 215 -3.64 -30.02 -6.71
CA PHE A 215 -4.94 -29.87 -6.06
C PHE A 215 -5.63 -28.56 -6.48
N SER A 216 -6.90 -28.68 -6.89
CA SER A 216 -7.82 -27.58 -7.21
C SER A 216 -7.85 -26.47 -6.13
N ALA A 217 -7.94 -26.86 -4.85
CA ALA A 217 -7.93 -25.92 -3.74
C ALA A 217 -6.59 -25.15 -3.60
N THR A 218 -5.47 -25.81 -3.87
CA THR A 218 -4.13 -25.19 -3.84
C THR A 218 -3.98 -24.19 -4.97
N LEU A 219 -4.41 -24.53 -6.19
CA LEU A 219 -4.42 -23.60 -7.32
C LEU A 219 -5.32 -22.40 -7.05
N HIS A 220 -6.50 -22.62 -6.46
CA HIS A 220 -7.40 -21.53 -6.09
C HIS A 220 -6.73 -20.54 -5.12
N ARG A 221 -6.08 -21.03 -4.06
CA ARG A 221 -5.36 -20.16 -3.10
C ARG A 221 -4.20 -19.41 -3.77
N LEU A 222 -3.44 -20.06 -4.64
CA LEU A 222 -2.39 -19.41 -5.42
C LEU A 222 -2.97 -18.28 -6.28
N ARG A 223 -4.04 -18.53 -7.03
CA ARG A 223 -4.72 -17.53 -7.86
C ARG A 223 -5.19 -16.32 -7.06
N VAL A 224 -5.81 -16.56 -5.90
CA VAL A 224 -6.23 -15.48 -4.99
C VAL A 224 -5.05 -14.60 -4.62
N LEU A 225 -3.89 -15.20 -4.29
CA LEU A 225 -2.70 -14.44 -3.93
C LEU A 225 -2.09 -13.66 -5.10
N LEU A 226 -2.07 -14.22 -6.31
CA LEU A 226 -1.62 -13.52 -7.51
C LEU A 226 -2.47 -12.25 -7.75
N ARG A 227 -3.81 -12.41 -7.72
CA ARG A 227 -4.74 -11.28 -7.92
C ARG A 227 -4.65 -10.24 -6.81
N ARG A 228 -4.60 -10.67 -5.54
CA ARG A 228 -4.48 -9.74 -4.39
C ARG A 228 -3.17 -8.95 -4.43
N THR A 229 -2.07 -9.59 -4.81
CA THR A 229 -0.77 -8.92 -4.90
C THR A 229 -0.75 -7.88 -6.01
N ALA A 230 -1.30 -8.18 -7.19
CA ALA A 230 -1.49 -7.18 -8.25
C ALA A 230 -2.36 -6.02 -7.78
N THR A 231 -3.49 -6.32 -7.16
CA THR A 231 -4.45 -5.32 -6.67
C THR A 231 -3.81 -4.36 -5.66
N LEU A 232 -2.99 -4.86 -4.73
CA LEU A 232 -2.28 -3.99 -3.77
C LEU A 232 -1.32 -3.03 -4.46
N LEU A 233 -0.59 -3.49 -5.49
CA LEU A 233 0.30 -2.65 -6.28
C LEU A 233 -0.48 -1.59 -7.09
N GLU A 234 -1.70 -1.92 -7.54
CA GLU A 234 -2.61 -0.97 -8.22
C GLU A 234 -3.23 0.06 -7.27
N ILE A 235 -3.51 -0.33 -6.02
CA ILE A 235 -4.08 0.60 -5.02
C ILE A 235 -3.03 1.59 -4.54
N PHE A 236 -1.78 1.14 -4.38
CA PHE A 236 -0.72 1.95 -3.81
C PHE A 236 0.44 2.16 -4.80
N PRO A 237 0.19 2.76 -5.98
CA PRO A 237 1.20 2.83 -7.04
C PRO A 237 2.42 3.67 -6.64
N ASP A 238 2.19 4.77 -5.94
CA ASP A 238 3.24 5.74 -5.57
C ASP A 238 4.20 5.25 -4.47
N LEU A 239 3.95 4.08 -3.88
CA LEU A 239 4.79 3.53 -2.82
C LEU A 239 6.03 2.82 -3.37
N PHE A 240 6.04 2.48 -4.65
CA PHE A 240 7.07 1.67 -5.28
C PHE A 240 7.56 2.36 -6.56
N SER A 241 8.77 2.00 -6.98
CA SER A 241 9.34 2.49 -8.23
C SER A 241 8.37 2.20 -9.39
N PRO A 242 7.99 3.20 -10.22
CA PRO A 242 6.95 3.01 -11.25
C PRO A 242 7.20 1.83 -12.18
N ASN A 243 8.46 1.62 -12.58
CA ASN A 243 8.85 0.49 -13.42
C ASN A 243 8.64 -0.86 -12.74
N VAL A 244 8.96 -0.96 -11.44
CA VAL A 244 8.77 -2.21 -10.68
C VAL A 244 7.28 -2.46 -10.44
N GLN A 245 6.55 -1.41 -10.04
CA GLN A 245 5.11 -1.47 -9.82
C GLN A 245 4.39 -1.98 -11.06
N HIS A 246 4.65 -1.38 -12.23
CA HIS A 246 4.00 -1.74 -13.48
C HIS A 246 4.36 -3.17 -13.92
N PHE A 247 5.66 -3.48 -13.98
CA PHE A 247 6.16 -4.80 -14.37
C PHE A 247 5.60 -5.93 -13.50
N CYS A 248 5.59 -5.76 -12.18
CA CYS A 248 5.08 -6.78 -11.27
C CYS A 248 3.55 -6.91 -11.38
N THR A 249 2.82 -5.81 -11.48
CA THR A 249 1.36 -5.82 -11.63
C THR A 249 0.94 -6.60 -12.87
N GLU A 250 1.52 -6.29 -14.03
CA GLU A 250 1.20 -6.97 -15.29
C GLU A 250 1.49 -8.47 -15.23
N LEU A 251 2.65 -8.87 -14.69
CA LEU A 251 2.99 -10.28 -14.60
C LEU A 251 2.08 -11.05 -13.62
N PHE A 252 1.73 -10.47 -12.48
CA PHE A 252 0.78 -11.11 -11.56
C PHE A 252 -0.61 -11.28 -12.20
N GLN A 253 -1.10 -10.26 -12.91
CA GLN A 253 -2.37 -10.35 -13.66
C GLN A 253 -2.30 -11.43 -14.74
N ARG A 254 -1.23 -11.43 -15.54
CA ARG A 254 -1.01 -12.44 -16.57
C ARG A 254 -0.99 -13.86 -16.02
N TYR A 255 -0.28 -14.14 -14.93
CA TYR A 255 -0.26 -15.48 -14.34
C TYR A 255 -1.60 -15.87 -13.69
N TYR A 256 -2.36 -14.89 -13.20
CA TYR A 256 -3.75 -15.10 -12.83
C TYR A 256 -4.59 -15.47 -14.06
N GLU A 257 -4.43 -14.83 -15.20
CA GLU A 257 -5.15 -15.17 -16.43
C GLU A 257 -4.77 -16.56 -16.95
N GLU A 258 -3.47 -16.86 -17.05
CA GLU A 258 -2.93 -18.14 -17.55
C GLU A 258 -3.35 -19.35 -16.70
N THR A 259 -3.79 -19.15 -15.46
CA THR A 259 -4.32 -20.25 -14.60
C THR A 259 -5.84 -20.40 -14.65
N THR A 260 -6.54 -19.57 -15.44
CA THR A 260 -8.01 -19.47 -15.39
C THR A 260 -8.65 -20.70 -15.99
N LEU A 261 -8.19 -21.12 -17.17
CA LEU A 261 -8.71 -22.32 -17.84
C LEU A 261 -8.62 -23.54 -16.92
N LEU A 262 -7.44 -23.81 -16.36
CA LEU A 262 -7.25 -24.93 -15.44
C LEU A 262 -8.17 -24.88 -14.22
N ARG A 263 -8.36 -23.69 -13.63
CA ARG A 263 -9.26 -23.54 -12.49
C ARG A 263 -10.70 -23.91 -12.86
N TYR A 264 -11.16 -23.53 -14.04
CA TYR A 264 -12.48 -23.88 -14.54
C TYR A 264 -12.58 -25.36 -14.90
N LEU A 265 -11.55 -25.95 -15.49
CA LEU A 265 -11.53 -27.38 -15.81
C LEU A 265 -11.69 -28.25 -14.55
N TYR A 266 -11.01 -27.91 -13.45
CA TYR A 266 -11.24 -28.60 -12.17
C TYR A 266 -12.69 -28.50 -11.70
N PHE A 267 -13.28 -27.30 -11.77
CA PHE A 267 -14.70 -27.12 -11.40
C PHE A 267 -15.63 -27.92 -12.31
N LEU A 268 -15.39 -27.92 -13.62
CA LEU A 268 -16.18 -28.68 -14.60
C LEU A 268 -16.06 -30.19 -14.39
N ASN A 269 -14.87 -30.68 -14.03
CA ASN A 269 -14.66 -32.08 -13.70
C ASN A 269 -15.34 -32.49 -12.38
N GLU A 270 -15.38 -31.62 -11.38
CA GLU A 270 -16.18 -31.85 -10.16
C GLU A 270 -17.68 -31.84 -10.48
N LEU A 271 -18.14 -30.89 -11.31
CA LEU A 271 -19.54 -30.79 -11.73
C LEU A 271 -19.98 -32.00 -12.58
N SER A 272 -19.12 -32.48 -13.48
CA SER A 272 -19.43 -33.63 -14.33
C SER A 272 -19.61 -34.92 -13.52
N ALA A 273 -18.86 -35.08 -12.43
CA ALA A 273 -19.00 -36.21 -11.52
C ALA A 273 -20.34 -36.24 -10.77
N THR A 274 -21.07 -35.12 -10.72
CA THR A 274 -22.35 -34.99 -9.99
C THR A 274 -23.58 -34.94 -10.89
N ARG A 275 -23.42 -34.89 -12.22
CA ARG A 275 -24.53 -34.78 -13.18
C ARG A 275 -24.70 -36.08 -13.96
N GLU A 276 -25.85 -36.73 -13.78
CA GLU A 276 -26.18 -38.06 -14.35
C GLU A 276 -26.17 -38.10 -15.89
N ASN A 277 -26.43 -36.98 -16.55
CA ASN A 277 -26.57 -36.90 -18.02
C ASN A 277 -25.26 -36.56 -18.76
N VAL A 278 -24.11 -36.50 -18.07
CA VAL A 278 -22.83 -36.19 -18.71
C VAL A 278 -22.28 -37.43 -19.43
N LYS A 279 -22.07 -37.32 -20.74
CA LYS A 279 -21.49 -38.39 -21.55
C LYS A 279 -20.02 -38.63 -21.19
N LEU A 280 -19.60 -39.90 -21.21
CA LEU A 280 -18.21 -40.31 -20.96
C LEU A 280 -17.19 -39.59 -21.86
N THR A 281 -17.57 -39.25 -23.10
CA THR A 281 -16.73 -38.53 -24.05
C THR A 281 -16.35 -37.12 -23.57
N LEU A 282 -17.28 -36.40 -22.93
CA LEU A 282 -16.98 -35.10 -22.34
C LEU A 282 -16.09 -35.23 -21.09
N TYR A 283 -16.32 -36.27 -20.29
CA TYR A 283 -15.48 -36.55 -19.13
C TYR A 283 -14.02 -36.84 -19.53
N SER A 284 -13.80 -37.67 -20.56
CA SER A 284 -12.46 -37.96 -21.07
C SER A 284 -11.76 -36.73 -21.66
N GLU A 285 -12.51 -35.88 -22.38
CA GLU A 285 -11.99 -34.63 -22.94
C GLU A 285 -11.51 -33.69 -21.83
N LEU A 286 -12.34 -33.48 -20.80
CA LEU A 286 -11.99 -32.64 -19.65
C LEU A 286 -10.75 -33.19 -18.93
N LYS A 287 -10.64 -34.50 -18.74
CA LYS A 287 -9.46 -35.13 -18.11
C LYS A 287 -8.19 -34.89 -18.91
N SER A 288 -8.24 -35.05 -20.24
CA SER A 288 -7.08 -34.80 -21.11
C SER A 288 -6.63 -33.35 -21.02
N LEU A 289 -7.57 -32.40 -21.12
CA LEU A 289 -7.28 -30.97 -21.01
C LEU A 289 -6.73 -30.59 -19.63
N ILE A 290 -7.24 -31.19 -18.55
CA ILE A 290 -6.71 -30.95 -17.19
C ILE A 290 -5.22 -31.31 -17.14
N THR A 291 -4.83 -32.49 -17.64
CA THR A 291 -3.42 -32.91 -17.63
C THR A 291 -2.54 -31.94 -18.43
N GLN A 292 -2.98 -31.54 -19.62
CA GLN A 292 -2.23 -30.59 -20.47
C GLN A 292 -2.06 -29.23 -19.78
N GLU A 293 -3.13 -28.72 -19.17
CA GLU A 293 -3.12 -27.43 -18.49
C GLU A 293 -2.35 -27.49 -17.16
N GLU A 294 -2.35 -28.61 -16.44
CA GLU A 294 -1.50 -28.84 -15.27
C GLU A 294 -0.01 -28.73 -15.62
N GLU A 295 0.40 -29.30 -16.75
CA GLU A 295 1.76 -29.19 -17.28
C GLU A 295 2.11 -27.75 -17.67
N ALA A 296 1.23 -27.09 -18.43
CA ALA A 296 1.42 -25.70 -18.86
C ALA A 296 1.56 -24.74 -17.65
N VAL A 297 0.66 -24.84 -16.66
CA VAL A 297 0.72 -24.04 -15.43
C VAL A 297 2.00 -24.34 -14.65
N THR A 298 2.43 -25.60 -14.59
CA THR A 298 3.66 -25.98 -13.89
C THR A 298 4.91 -25.40 -14.57
N GLN A 299 4.97 -25.44 -15.89
CA GLN A 299 6.03 -24.81 -16.67
C GLN A 299 6.06 -23.29 -16.46
N MET A 300 4.91 -22.64 -16.48
CA MET A 300 4.81 -21.22 -16.18
C MET A 300 5.32 -20.87 -14.78
N LEU A 301 4.90 -21.63 -13.75
CA LEU A 301 5.33 -21.39 -12.36
C LEU A 301 6.84 -21.63 -12.15
N THR A 302 7.49 -22.45 -12.98
CA THR A 302 8.96 -22.69 -12.93
C THR A 302 9.76 -21.75 -13.82
N SER A 303 9.08 -20.98 -14.66
CA SER A 303 9.70 -20.07 -15.62
C SER A 303 10.63 -19.06 -14.97
N LYS A 304 11.62 -18.59 -15.73
CA LYS A 304 12.54 -17.54 -15.30
C LYS A 304 11.78 -16.22 -15.00
N PRO A 305 10.84 -15.75 -15.84
CA PRO A 305 10.08 -14.53 -15.56
C PRO A 305 9.31 -14.58 -14.23
N PHE A 306 8.65 -15.70 -13.90
CA PHE A 306 7.93 -15.84 -12.63
C PHE A 306 8.85 -15.66 -11.42
N ARG A 307 10.03 -16.32 -11.45
CA ARG A 307 11.02 -16.20 -10.37
C ARG A 307 11.60 -14.79 -10.26
N GLN A 308 11.94 -14.18 -11.40
CA GLN A 308 12.50 -12.82 -11.42
C GLN A 308 11.52 -11.79 -10.88
N MET A 309 10.24 -11.89 -11.22
CA MET A 309 9.19 -11.02 -10.67
C MET A 309 9.18 -11.04 -9.14
N LEU A 310 9.19 -12.22 -8.52
CA LEU A 310 9.20 -12.33 -7.06
C LEU A 310 10.48 -11.75 -6.44
N THR A 311 11.64 -12.00 -7.06
CA THR A 311 12.92 -11.46 -6.60
C THR A 311 12.98 -9.93 -6.70
N ILE A 312 12.52 -9.36 -7.81
CA ILE A 312 12.47 -7.91 -8.03
C ILE A 312 11.57 -7.26 -6.99
N LEU A 313 10.35 -7.78 -6.81
CA LEU A 313 9.43 -7.22 -5.81
C LEU A 313 9.97 -7.35 -4.38
N THR A 314 10.61 -8.48 -4.04
CA THR A 314 11.24 -8.66 -2.72
C THR A 314 12.36 -7.65 -2.48
N ARG A 315 13.18 -7.37 -3.49
CA ARG A 315 14.22 -6.34 -3.42
C ARG A 315 13.62 -4.95 -3.24
N GLU A 316 12.61 -4.60 -4.04
CA GLU A 316 11.91 -3.32 -3.97
C GLU A 316 11.28 -3.08 -2.59
N ILE A 317 10.67 -4.12 -2.00
CA ILE A 317 10.14 -4.08 -0.64
C ILE A 317 11.19 -3.60 0.37
N GLY A 318 12.45 -4.00 0.21
CA GLY A 318 13.58 -3.60 1.07
C GLY A 318 14.17 -2.20 0.80
N VAL A 319 13.76 -1.51 -0.27
CA VAL A 319 14.26 -0.16 -0.61
C VAL A 319 13.58 0.89 0.28
N GLN A 320 14.38 1.80 0.87
CA GLN A 320 13.89 2.87 1.76
C GLN A 320 13.77 4.25 1.07
N GLU A 321 14.13 4.37 -0.20
CA GLU A 321 14.28 5.66 -0.90
C GLU A 321 12.95 6.40 -1.18
N ASN A 322 11.81 5.69 -1.18
CA ASN A 322 10.48 6.24 -1.53
C ASN A 322 9.54 6.36 -0.33
N GLN A 323 10.05 6.71 0.85
CA GLN A 323 9.25 6.75 2.08
C GLN A 323 8.34 7.99 2.14
N LYS A 324 7.04 7.78 1.89
CA LYS A 324 5.98 8.66 2.39
C LYS A 324 5.72 8.31 3.86
N TYR A 325 5.96 9.24 4.78
CA TYR A 325 5.73 9.03 6.23
C TYR A 325 4.26 9.16 6.63
N ILE A 326 3.33 8.78 5.76
CA ILE A 326 1.89 8.79 6.01
C ILE A 326 1.54 7.57 6.86
N SER A 327 0.65 7.74 7.85
CA SER A 327 0.18 6.61 8.66
C SER A 327 -0.58 5.60 7.79
N LEU A 328 -0.29 4.30 8.00
CA LEU A 328 -1.00 3.20 7.35
C LEU A 328 -2.52 3.33 7.49
N GLU A 329 -3.01 3.60 8.71
CA GLU A 329 -4.43 3.74 8.98
C GLU A 329 -5.07 4.87 8.17
N GLN A 330 -4.42 6.04 8.13
CA GLN A 330 -4.93 7.19 7.41
C GLN A 330 -5.01 6.91 5.90
N GLU A 331 -3.94 6.37 5.33
CA GLU A 331 -3.88 6.11 3.89
C GLU A 331 -4.86 4.99 3.48
N VAL A 332 -4.95 3.90 4.23
CA VAL A 332 -5.90 2.81 3.96
C VAL A 332 -7.35 3.32 4.01
N LYS A 333 -7.71 4.10 5.03
CA LYS A 333 -9.07 4.67 5.14
C LYS A 333 -9.36 5.66 4.02
N GLN A 334 -8.37 6.46 3.62
CA GLN A 334 -8.51 7.37 2.48
C GLN A 334 -8.72 6.60 1.16
N GLN A 335 -7.89 5.59 0.88
CA GLN A 335 -8.04 4.74 -0.31
C GLN A 335 -9.39 4.01 -0.35
N LEU A 336 -9.86 3.52 0.80
CA LEU A 336 -11.18 2.91 0.94
C LEU A 336 -12.29 3.89 0.59
N LYS A 337 -12.25 5.11 1.16
CA LYS A 337 -13.23 6.16 0.90
C LYS A 337 -13.27 6.59 -0.56
N GLU A 338 -12.11 6.80 -1.17
CA GLU A 338 -12.02 7.18 -2.59
C GLU A 338 -12.59 6.09 -3.51
N ARG A 339 -12.29 4.82 -3.20
CA ARG A 339 -12.81 3.70 -3.99
C ARG A 339 -14.31 3.51 -3.78
N LEU A 340 -14.84 3.66 -2.57
CA LEU A 340 -16.28 3.64 -2.35
C LEU A 340 -16.99 4.78 -3.10
N GLY A 341 -16.43 5.99 -3.10
CA GLY A 341 -16.97 7.09 -3.91
C GLY A 341 -16.97 6.78 -5.42
N LYS A 342 -15.89 6.18 -5.94
CA LYS A 342 -15.84 5.70 -7.34
C LYS A 342 -16.86 4.58 -7.60
N PHE A 343 -17.08 3.68 -6.64
CA PHE A 343 -18.10 2.64 -6.75
C PHE A 343 -19.50 3.23 -6.82
N GLU A 344 -19.83 4.21 -5.99
CA GLU A 344 -21.10 4.95 -6.04
C GLU A 344 -21.28 5.62 -7.42
N MET A 345 -20.24 6.23 -7.98
CA MET A 345 -20.28 6.78 -9.34
C MET A 345 -20.54 5.71 -10.41
N LEU A 346 -19.96 4.51 -10.28
CA LEU A 346 -20.22 3.39 -11.19
C LEU A 346 -21.66 2.88 -11.06
N LEU A 347 -22.18 2.77 -9.83
CA LEU A 347 -23.58 2.40 -9.58
C LEU A 347 -24.55 3.40 -10.19
N GLU A 348 -24.27 4.70 -10.12
CA GLU A 348 -25.09 5.74 -10.74
C GLU A 348 -25.18 5.59 -12.27
N LYS A 349 -24.05 5.31 -12.94
CA LYS A 349 -24.03 5.09 -14.40
C LYS A 349 -24.93 3.95 -14.86
N THR A 350 -25.13 2.92 -14.03
CA THR A 350 -26.02 1.80 -14.38
C THR A 350 -27.50 2.18 -14.48
N LYS A 351 -27.92 3.41 -14.09
CA LYS A 351 -29.29 3.91 -14.26
C LYS A 351 -29.69 4.04 -15.73
N GLU A 352 -28.73 4.34 -16.60
CA GLU A 352 -28.94 4.52 -18.04
C GLU A 352 -29.05 3.18 -18.79
N GLY A 353 -28.87 2.07 -18.08
CA GLY A 353 -28.72 0.73 -18.63
C GLY A 353 -27.35 0.18 -18.27
N TYR A 354 -27.17 -1.12 -18.46
CA TYR A 354 -25.89 -1.79 -18.30
C TYR A 354 -25.83 -3.02 -19.20
N ASP A 355 -24.63 -3.30 -19.71
CA ASP A 355 -24.30 -4.48 -20.48
C ASP A 355 -23.27 -5.35 -19.74
N ASP A 356 -22.80 -6.41 -20.39
CA ASP A 356 -21.83 -7.33 -19.81
C ASP A 356 -20.48 -6.65 -19.47
N GLU A 357 -20.07 -5.61 -20.22
CA GLU A 357 -18.82 -4.89 -19.98
C GLU A 357 -18.91 -4.04 -18.70
N VAL A 358 -20.03 -3.36 -18.50
CA VAL A 358 -20.30 -2.61 -17.26
C VAL A 358 -20.36 -3.57 -16.05
N LEU A 359 -20.98 -4.74 -16.20
CA LEU A 359 -21.04 -5.74 -15.13
C LEU A 359 -19.65 -6.31 -14.77
N GLU A 360 -18.79 -6.56 -15.77
CA GLU A 360 -17.40 -6.99 -15.52
C GLU A 360 -16.59 -5.89 -14.83
N THR A 361 -16.77 -4.63 -15.25
CA THR A 361 -16.13 -3.48 -14.59
C THR A 361 -16.53 -3.39 -13.12
N LEU A 362 -17.83 -3.53 -12.81
CA LEU A 362 -18.32 -3.56 -11.43
C LEU A 362 -17.74 -4.73 -10.65
N TYR A 363 -17.68 -5.92 -11.26
CA TYR A 363 -17.09 -7.10 -10.62
C TYR A 363 -15.62 -6.87 -10.24
N ILE A 364 -14.80 -6.41 -11.19
CA ILE A 364 -13.38 -6.12 -10.99
C ILE A 364 -13.20 -5.07 -9.90
N PHE A 365 -14.05 -4.03 -9.91
CA PHE A 365 -13.99 -2.96 -8.93
C PHE A 365 -14.30 -3.45 -7.51
N ILE A 366 -15.38 -4.23 -7.33
CA ILE A 366 -15.77 -4.77 -6.02
C ILE A 366 -14.73 -5.80 -5.53
N ASP A 367 -14.17 -6.62 -6.41
CA ASP A 367 -13.11 -7.59 -6.07
C ASP A 367 -11.85 -6.88 -5.53
N ALA A 368 -11.46 -5.77 -6.17
CA ALA A 368 -10.36 -4.95 -5.71
C ALA A 368 -10.63 -4.28 -4.35
N LEU A 369 -11.87 -3.78 -4.16
CA LEU A 369 -12.32 -3.18 -2.91
C LEU A 369 -12.35 -4.20 -1.76
N GLN A 370 -12.85 -5.41 -2.02
CA GLN A 370 -12.87 -6.49 -1.04
C GLN A 370 -11.45 -6.93 -0.67
N THR A 371 -10.51 -6.96 -1.63
CA THR A 371 -9.09 -7.22 -1.34
C THR A 371 -8.52 -6.21 -0.35
N LEU A 372 -8.75 -4.90 -0.58
CA LEU A 372 -8.30 -3.84 0.34
C LEU A 372 -8.87 -4.05 1.74
N ILE A 373 -10.17 -4.34 1.84
CA ILE A 373 -10.84 -4.54 3.13
C ILE A 373 -10.29 -5.79 3.82
N GLU A 374 -10.14 -6.92 3.12
CA GLU A 374 -9.65 -8.16 3.72
C GLU A 374 -8.20 -8.07 4.20
N ASP A 375 -7.33 -7.37 3.48
CA ASP A 375 -5.92 -7.20 3.89
C ASP A 375 -5.76 -6.25 5.08
N PHE A 376 -6.69 -5.30 5.25
CA PHE A 376 -6.58 -4.24 6.26
C PHE A 376 -7.80 -4.12 7.18
N PHE A 377 -8.62 -5.15 7.33
CA PHE A 377 -9.85 -5.06 8.13
C PHE A 377 -9.60 -4.64 9.59
N HIS A 378 -8.49 -5.09 10.18
CA HIS A 378 -8.04 -4.75 11.54
C HIS A 378 -7.45 -3.35 11.66
N ILE A 379 -7.11 -2.72 10.53
CA ILE A 379 -6.67 -1.32 10.43
C ILE A 379 -7.88 -0.39 10.21
N ILE A 380 -8.81 -0.80 9.35
CA ILE A 380 -10.04 -0.06 9.05
C ILE A 380 -10.96 -0.05 10.27
N GLY A 381 -11.10 -1.21 10.91
CA GLY A 381 -12.07 -1.50 11.96
C GLY A 381 -12.92 -2.70 11.56
N GLU A 382 -13.02 -3.71 12.43
CA GLU A 382 -13.69 -4.98 12.09
C GLU A 382 -15.19 -4.79 11.83
N LYS A 383 -15.83 -3.91 12.60
CA LYS A 383 -17.26 -3.63 12.49
C LYS A 383 -17.58 -2.91 11.19
N GLU A 384 -16.81 -1.87 10.89
CA GLU A 384 -16.90 -1.05 9.68
C GLU A 384 -16.67 -1.92 8.45
N SER A 385 -15.60 -2.72 8.47
CA SER A 385 -15.25 -3.66 7.40
C SER A 385 -16.37 -4.66 7.13
N ARG A 386 -16.96 -5.24 8.19
CA ARG A 386 -18.07 -6.19 8.06
C ARG A 386 -19.30 -5.54 7.43
N MET A 387 -19.70 -4.36 7.87
CA MET A 387 -20.85 -3.65 7.31
C MET A 387 -20.67 -3.38 5.81
N ILE A 388 -19.50 -2.86 5.40
CA ILE A 388 -19.21 -2.59 3.99
C ILE A 388 -19.23 -3.89 3.17
N VAL A 389 -18.59 -4.96 3.65
CA VAL A 389 -18.55 -6.24 2.95
C VAL A 389 -19.93 -6.88 2.82
N GLU A 390 -20.79 -6.76 3.83
CA GLU A 390 -22.18 -7.24 3.78
C GLU A 390 -22.98 -6.51 2.69
N GLU A 391 -22.87 -5.19 2.60
CA GLU A 391 -23.52 -4.39 1.57
C GLU A 391 -22.98 -4.71 0.16
N LEU A 392 -21.66 -4.74 -0.02
CA LEU A 392 -21.05 -5.09 -1.30
C LEU A 392 -21.47 -6.49 -1.79
N ASN A 393 -21.63 -7.44 -0.87
CA ASN A 393 -22.04 -8.80 -1.19
C ASN A 393 -23.47 -8.93 -1.75
N ILE A 394 -24.33 -7.94 -1.56
CA ILE A 394 -25.67 -7.89 -2.18
C ILE A 394 -25.54 -7.99 -3.70
N LEU A 395 -24.57 -7.26 -4.27
CA LEU A 395 -24.29 -7.27 -5.71
C LEU A 395 -23.18 -8.25 -6.08
N PHE A 396 -22.14 -8.38 -5.26
CA PHE A 396 -20.96 -9.16 -5.64
C PHE A 396 -21.24 -10.65 -5.81
N LYS A 397 -22.07 -11.25 -4.95
CA LYS A 397 -22.44 -12.67 -5.05
C LYS A 397 -23.14 -13.00 -6.38
N PRO A 398 -24.24 -12.34 -6.76
CA PRO A 398 -24.89 -12.63 -8.03
C PRO A 398 -24.04 -12.24 -9.24
N LEU A 399 -23.22 -11.17 -9.16
CA LEU A 399 -22.26 -10.84 -10.23
C LEU A 399 -21.22 -11.94 -10.44
N ARG A 400 -20.61 -12.43 -9.35
CA ARG A 400 -19.63 -13.52 -9.40
C ARG A 400 -20.23 -14.77 -10.03
N GLU A 401 -21.45 -15.13 -9.64
CA GLU A 401 -22.15 -16.30 -10.20
C GLU A 401 -22.49 -16.10 -11.68
N TYR A 402 -22.97 -14.92 -12.07
CA TYR A 402 -23.24 -14.56 -13.45
C TYR A 402 -21.98 -14.64 -14.33
N ARG A 403 -20.89 -14.03 -13.86
CA ARG A 403 -19.57 -14.09 -14.52
C ARG A 403 -19.10 -15.54 -14.69
N ASN A 404 -19.20 -16.35 -13.64
CA ASN A 404 -18.84 -17.77 -13.71
C ASN A 404 -19.67 -18.53 -14.75
N CYS A 405 -20.96 -18.19 -14.92
CA CYS A 405 -21.80 -18.79 -15.97
C CYS A 405 -21.33 -18.42 -17.38
N LYS A 406 -20.99 -17.16 -17.60
CA LYS A 406 -20.54 -16.66 -18.91
C LYS A 406 -19.18 -17.27 -19.29
N GLU A 407 -18.24 -17.28 -18.36
CA GLU A 407 -16.92 -17.87 -18.52
C GLU A 407 -17.02 -19.39 -18.78
N ARG A 408 -17.86 -20.08 -18.02
CA ARG A 408 -18.15 -21.51 -18.22
C ARG A 408 -18.68 -21.80 -19.62
N ALA A 409 -19.64 -21.02 -20.09
CA ALA A 409 -20.19 -21.18 -21.44
C ALA A 409 -19.13 -20.94 -22.51
N ALA A 410 -18.30 -19.89 -22.37
CA ALA A 410 -17.21 -19.59 -23.30
C ALA A 410 -16.18 -20.73 -23.38
N ILE A 411 -15.75 -21.25 -22.23
CA ILE A 411 -14.79 -22.37 -22.15
C ILE A 411 -15.38 -23.63 -22.78
N LEU A 412 -16.61 -24.03 -22.40
CA LEU A 412 -17.25 -25.24 -22.93
C LEU A 412 -17.47 -25.15 -24.46
N ASN A 413 -17.87 -23.98 -24.98
CA ASN A 413 -17.98 -23.76 -26.41
C ASN A 413 -16.63 -23.87 -27.12
N THR A 414 -15.56 -23.36 -26.51
CA THR A 414 -14.20 -23.48 -27.04
C THR A 414 -13.74 -24.94 -27.07
N ILE A 415 -14.00 -25.70 -26.01
CA ILE A 415 -13.71 -27.14 -25.94
C ILE A 415 -14.47 -27.87 -27.06
N LYS A 416 -15.78 -27.63 -27.19
CA LYS A 416 -16.59 -28.24 -28.24
C LYS A 416 -16.10 -27.90 -29.65
N ALA A 417 -15.67 -26.66 -29.89
CA ALA A 417 -15.16 -26.22 -31.19
C ALA A 417 -13.81 -26.86 -31.55
N LYS A 418 -12.95 -27.13 -30.55
CA LYS A 418 -11.63 -27.74 -30.73
C LYS A 418 -11.65 -29.26 -30.69
N SER A 419 -12.70 -29.86 -30.13
CA SER A 419 -12.80 -31.31 -30.00
C SER A 419 -12.96 -31.99 -31.36
N GLU A 420 -12.28 -33.11 -31.54
CA GLU A 420 -12.44 -33.98 -32.72
C GLU A 420 -13.85 -34.61 -32.76
N THR A 421 -14.55 -34.66 -31.62
CA THR A 421 -15.90 -35.20 -31.51
C THR A 421 -16.94 -34.12 -31.82
N LYS A 422 -17.38 -34.03 -33.09
CA LYS A 422 -18.41 -33.06 -33.53
C LYS A 422 -19.75 -33.14 -32.78
N THR A 423 -20.02 -34.28 -32.12
CA THR A 423 -21.23 -34.54 -31.33
C THR A 423 -21.05 -34.33 -29.81
N LEU A 424 -19.95 -33.68 -29.39
CA LEU A 424 -19.69 -33.39 -27.98
C LEU A 424 -20.84 -32.58 -27.37
N ASP A 425 -21.50 -33.19 -26.38
CA ASP A 425 -22.66 -32.62 -25.72
C ASP A 425 -22.24 -31.90 -24.44
N ILE A 426 -22.17 -30.57 -24.51
CA ILE A 426 -21.81 -29.69 -23.39
C ILE A 426 -23.03 -29.20 -22.61
N GLY A 427 -24.24 -29.45 -23.11
CA GLY A 427 -25.50 -28.95 -22.54
C GLY A 427 -25.63 -29.23 -21.04
N PRO A 428 -25.33 -30.47 -20.58
CA PRO A 428 -25.38 -30.81 -19.16
C PRO A 428 -24.46 -29.98 -18.26
N LEU A 429 -23.48 -29.22 -18.76
CA LEU A 429 -22.60 -28.39 -17.93
C LEU A 429 -22.87 -26.89 -18.08
N LEU A 430 -23.83 -26.46 -18.91
CA LEU A 430 -24.19 -25.04 -19.07
C LEU A 430 -25.01 -24.51 -17.88
N CYS A 431 -25.04 -23.18 -17.70
CA CYS A 431 -25.88 -22.57 -16.65
C CYS A 431 -27.34 -22.50 -17.09
N GLU A 432 -28.25 -22.93 -16.22
CA GLU A 432 -29.70 -22.95 -16.49
C GLU A 432 -30.40 -21.70 -15.93
N HIS A 433 -29.74 -20.96 -15.05
CA HIS A 433 -30.32 -19.89 -14.23
C HIS A 433 -29.78 -18.48 -14.54
N GLU A 434 -29.16 -18.28 -15.70
CA GLU A 434 -28.60 -16.97 -16.09
C GLU A 434 -29.64 -15.84 -16.03
N LYS A 435 -30.88 -16.09 -16.49
CA LYS A 435 -31.96 -15.09 -16.45
C LYS A 435 -32.30 -14.66 -15.02
N MET A 436 -32.38 -15.63 -14.10
CA MET A 436 -32.61 -15.36 -12.67
C MET A 436 -31.47 -14.55 -12.05
N LEU A 437 -30.22 -14.76 -12.48
CA LEU A 437 -29.07 -13.98 -12.02
C LEU A 437 -29.16 -12.52 -12.51
N LYS A 438 -29.58 -12.29 -13.75
CA LYS A 438 -29.82 -10.94 -14.27
C LYS A 438 -30.89 -10.19 -13.45
N ASP A 439 -31.97 -10.87 -13.06
CA ASP A 439 -33.00 -10.28 -12.21
C ASP A 439 -32.47 -9.94 -10.81
N LYS A 440 -31.66 -10.83 -10.21
CA LYS A 440 -30.98 -10.58 -8.93
C LYS A 440 -30.01 -9.40 -9.00
N ILE A 441 -29.23 -9.30 -10.08
CA ILE A 441 -28.31 -8.18 -10.33
C ILE A 441 -29.09 -6.87 -10.46
N ALA A 442 -30.17 -6.86 -11.25
CA ALA A 442 -31.02 -5.67 -11.42
C ALA A 442 -31.57 -5.18 -10.08
N HIS A 443 -32.05 -6.12 -9.25
CA HIS A 443 -32.53 -5.81 -7.91
C HIS A 443 -31.41 -5.29 -7.00
N ALA A 444 -30.24 -5.94 -6.99
CA ALA A 444 -29.08 -5.52 -6.19
C ALA A 444 -28.58 -4.12 -6.58
N LEU A 445 -28.49 -3.82 -7.87
CA LEU A 445 -28.14 -2.49 -8.38
C LEU A 445 -29.14 -1.43 -7.90
N LYS A 446 -30.45 -1.73 -7.96
CA LYS A 446 -31.49 -0.82 -7.48
C LYS A 446 -31.36 -0.54 -5.97
N LEU A 447 -31.10 -1.56 -5.17
CA LEU A 447 -30.91 -1.41 -3.72
C LEU A 447 -29.67 -0.54 -3.42
N LEU A 448 -28.52 -0.88 -3.99
CA LEU A 448 -27.25 -0.22 -3.68
C LEU A 448 -27.20 1.23 -4.15
N ARG A 449 -27.93 1.62 -5.20
CA ARG A 449 -28.08 3.04 -5.60
C ARG A 449 -28.74 3.91 -4.53
N SER A 450 -29.50 3.31 -3.62
CA SER A 450 -30.12 4.03 -2.50
C SER A 450 -29.28 3.98 -1.22
N SER A 451 -28.21 3.17 -1.20
CA SER A 451 -27.25 3.10 -0.10
C SER A 451 -26.22 4.23 -0.19
N LYS A 452 -25.70 4.64 0.96
CA LYS A 452 -24.51 5.48 1.06
C LYS A 452 -23.50 4.75 1.92
N PHE A 453 -22.28 4.61 1.42
CA PHE A 453 -21.22 3.94 2.17
C PHE A 453 -20.53 4.96 3.08
N TYR A 454 -20.68 4.79 4.40
CA TYR A 454 -20.02 5.65 5.39
C TYR A 454 -18.75 4.98 5.91
N VAL A 455 -17.61 5.70 5.81
CA VAL A 455 -16.29 5.30 6.33
C VAL A 455 -15.68 6.40 7.16
#